data_AF-A0A547PGY2-F1
#
_entry.id   AF-A0A547PGY2-F1
#
_cell.length_a   1.000
_cell.length_b   1.000
_cell.length_c   1.000
_cell.angle_alpha   90.00
_cell.angle_beta   90.00
_cell.angle_gamma   90.00
#
_symmetry.space_group_name_H-M   'P 1'
#
loop_
_entity.id
_entity.type
_entity.pdbx_description
1 polymer ?
#
loop_
_entity_poly.entity_id
_entity_poly.type
_entity_poly.pdbx_seq_one_letter_code
_entity_poly.pdbx_strand_id
1 'polypeptide(L)'
;MIGYGGHDTLYGGAGNDQLWGSDGNDLLNGGIGADTILGGNGNDTLVMDSFGDRLSGGAGIDVVQTFVGINLTDGVQALDTSIENVALLGSGNIDAIGNQLNNVLSGNAGHNGMIGYGGHDTLYGGAGNDQLWGSDGNDLLNGGIGADTILGGNGNDTLVMDSFGDRLSGGAGIDVVQTSAGINLTDGVQALDTSIENVALLGSGNIDAIGNHLDNVLSGNAGHNGMIGYGGHDTLYGGAGNDQLWGSDGNDLLNGGIGADTILGGNGNDTLVMDSFGDRLSGGAGIDVVQTFVGINLTDGVQALDTSIENVAL
;
A
#
# COMPACT_ATOMS: atom_id res chain seq x y z
N MET A 1 6.57 20.47 -35.61
CA MET A 1 5.43 19.74 -36.18
C MET A 1 4.20 20.11 -35.37
N ILE A 2 3.06 20.35 -36.01
CA ILE A 2 1.81 20.75 -35.35
C ILE A 2 0.71 19.81 -35.85
N GLY A 3 0.03 19.14 -34.92
CA GLY A 3 -1.22 18.42 -35.13
C GLY A 3 -2.34 19.41 -35.37
N TYR A 4 -3.32 19.00 -36.17
CA TYR A 4 -4.48 19.84 -36.42
C TYR A 4 -5.56 19.53 -35.38
N GLY A 5 -6.84 19.60 -35.72
CA GLY A 5 -7.87 19.08 -34.81
C GLY A 5 -8.07 17.59 -35.01
N GLY A 6 -8.29 16.86 -33.92
CA GLY A 6 -8.53 15.41 -33.89
C GLY A 6 -7.34 14.63 -33.34
N HIS A 7 -7.46 13.30 -33.28
CA HIS A 7 -6.39 12.42 -32.77
C HIS A 7 -5.23 12.29 -33.76
N ASP A 8 -4.09 12.85 -33.42
CA ASP A 8 -2.90 12.89 -34.25
C ASP A 8 -1.78 11.98 -33.72
N THR A 9 -0.84 11.63 -34.61
CA THR A 9 0.40 10.96 -34.25
C THR A 9 1.58 11.69 -34.88
N LEU A 10 2.46 12.23 -34.05
CA LEU A 10 3.57 13.07 -34.45
C LEU A 10 4.90 12.42 -34.11
N TYR A 11 5.84 12.44 -35.07
CA TYR A 11 7.20 11.94 -34.91
C TYR A 11 8.22 13.01 -35.33
N GLY A 12 9.08 13.47 -34.42
CA GLY A 12 10.14 14.46 -34.72
C GLY A 12 11.33 13.83 -35.44
N GLY A 13 11.78 12.66 -34.96
CA GLY A 13 12.79 11.84 -35.60
C GLY A 13 14.17 12.05 -34.98
N ALA A 14 15.00 12.89 -35.60
CA ALA A 14 16.35 13.15 -35.10
C ALA A 14 16.64 14.65 -35.14
N GLY A 15 17.23 15.17 -34.08
CA GLY A 15 17.49 16.59 -33.91
C GLY A 15 16.72 17.14 -32.73
N ASN A 16 16.65 18.46 -32.59
CA ASN A 16 15.84 19.09 -31.55
C ASN A 16 14.56 19.61 -32.20
N ASP A 17 13.47 18.90 -31.99
CA ASP A 17 12.17 19.12 -32.58
C ASP A 17 11.20 19.80 -31.62
N GLN A 18 10.18 20.43 -32.20
CA GLN A 18 9.06 20.98 -31.45
C GLN A 18 7.79 20.31 -31.97
N LEU A 19 7.07 19.60 -31.12
CA LEU A 19 5.81 18.93 -31.44
C LEU A 19 4.68 19.58 -30.66
N TRP A 20 3.55 19.82 -31.32
CA TRP A 20 2.33 20.35 -30.71
C TRP A 20 1.14 19.51 -31.18
N GLY A 21 0.39 18.85 -30.31
CA GLY A 21 -0.80 18.04 -30.65
C GLY A 21 -2.00 18.90 -31.03
N SER A 22 -2.29 19.93 -30.24
CA SER A 22 -3.41 20.88 -30.37
C SER A 22 -4.70 20.38 -29.71
N ASP A 23 -5.70 19.93 -30.46
CA ASP A 23 -6.96 19.43 -29.90
C ASP A 23 -7.08 17.95 -30.27
N GLY A 24 -7.19 17.04 -29.31
CA GLY A 24 -7.24 15.61 -29.60
C GLY A 24 -6.65 14.79 -28.47
N ASN A 25 -6.77 13.47 -28.57
CA ASN A 25 -5.91 12.58 -27.78
C ASN A 25 -4.81 12.13 -28.73
N ASP A 26 -3.63 12.70 -28.56
CA ASP A 26 -2.54 12.65 -29.50
C ASP A 26 -1.40 11.76 -29.00
N LEU A 27 -0.63 11.19 -29.93
CA LEU A 27 0.61 10.49 -29.63
C LEU A 27 1.79 11.29 -30.17
N LEU A 28 2.63 11.83 -29.29
CA LEU A 28 3.75 12.67 -29.67
C LEU A 28 5.07 12.01 -29.27
N ASN A 29 5.95 11.81 -30.24
CA ASN A 29 7.28 11.24 -30.02
C ASN A 29 8.34 12.13 -30.68
N GLY A 30 9.16 12.79 -29.86
CA GLY A 30 10.23 13.67 -30.32
C GLY A 30 11.29 12.92 -31.13
N GLY A 31 11.62 11.70 -30.71
CA GLY A 31 12.73 10.96 -31.26
C GLY A 31 14.05 11.42 -30.63
N ILE A 32 15.16 11.02 -31.24
CA ILE A 32 16.48 11.33 -30.68
C ILE A 32 16.71 12.84 -30.70
N GLY A 33 16.85 13.45 -29.54
CA GLY A 33 16.90 14.89 -29.49
C GLY A 33 16.96 15.50 -28.12
N ALA A 34 16.86 16.82 -28.07
CA ALA A 34 16.33 17.52 -26.92
C ALA A 34 15.10 18.27 -27.42
N ASP A 35 13.94 17.63 -27.26
CA ASP A 35 12.72 18.04 -27.92
C ASP A 35 11.81 18.84 -27.01
N THR A 36 10.88 19.59 -27.61
CA THR A 36 9.78 20.23 -26.89
C THR A 36 8.49 19.59 -27.35
N ILE A 37 7.78 18.91 -26.45
CA ILE A 37 6.57 18.15 -26.75
C ILE A 37 5.41 18.77 -25.97
N LEU A 38 4.41 19.28 -26.68
CA LEU A 38 3.22 19.92 -26.13
C LEU A 38 1.98 19.13 -26.57
N GLY A 39 1.25 18.49 -25.66
CA GLY A 39 0.02 17.76 -25.97
C GLY A 39 -1.07 18.71 -26.46
N GLY A 40 -1.63 19.52 -25.57
CA GLY A 40 -2.66 20.49 -25.90
C GLY A 40 -3.93 20.20 -25.12
N ASN A 41 -5.08 20.13 -25.78
CA ASN A 41 -6.35 19.73 -25.17
C ASN A 41 -6.64 18.28 -25.50
N GLY A 42 -7.05 17.50 -24.51
CA GLY A 42 -7.40 16.09 -24.62
C GLY A 42 -6.42 15.23 -23.82
N ASN A 43 -6.53 13.92 -23.96
CA ASN A 43 -5.73 12.98 -23.18
C ASN A 43 -4.57 12.46 -24.02
N ASP A 44 -3.41 13.07 -23.89
CA ASP A 44 -2.28 12.86 -24.77
C ASP A 44 -1.30 11.81 -24.21
N THR A 45 -0.55 11.17 -25.13
CA THR A 45 0.57 10.31 -24.82
C THR A 45 1.85 10.94 -25.35
N LEU A 46 2.74 11.33 -24.45
CA LEU A 46 4.01 11.95 -24.76
C LEU A 46 5.12 10.91 -24.57
N VAL A 47 5.87 10.61 -25.62
CA VAL A 47 7.01 9.70 -25.56
C VAL A 47 8.28 10.51 -25.33
N MET A 48 8.92 10.25 -24.20
CA MET A 48 10.22 10.81 -23.83
C MET A 48 11.31 9.76 -24.05
N ASP A 49 12.32 10.10 -24.85
CA ASP A 49 13.44 9.20 -25.12
C ASP A 49 14.80 9.81 -24.77
N SER A 50 14.81 11.09 -24.41
CA SER A 50 16.01 11.82 -24.02
C SER A 50 15.78 12.66 -22.77
N PHE A 51 16.78 12.70 -21.89
CA PHE A 51 16.78 13.58 -20.70
C PHE A 51 16.68 15.08 -21.03
N GLY A 52 16.98 15.45 -22.29
CA GLY A 52 16.89 16.82 -22.77
C GLY A 52 15.48 17.25 -23.18
N ASP A 53 14.54 16.31 -23.24
CA ASP A 53 13.17 16.60 -23.65
C ASP A 53 12.43 17.44 -22.60
N ARG A 54 11.57 18.31 -23.09
CA ARG A 54 10.71 19.19 -22.28
C ARG A 54 9.26 18.97 -22.67
N LEU A 55 8.42 18.67 -21.68
CA LEU A 55 7.09 18.12 -21.87
C LEU A 55 6.03 19.01 -21.24
N SER A 56 4.87 19.13 -21.87
CA SER A 56 3.63 19.71 -21.34
C SER A 56 2.48 18.86 -21.87
N GLY A 57 1.66 18.29 -20.98
CA GLY A 57 0.45 17.57 -21.37
C GLY A 57 -0.62 18.54 -21.85
N GLY A 58 -0.83 19.61 -21.08
CA GLY A 58 -1.83 20.63 -21.35
C GLY A 58 -3.10 20.39 -20.53
N ALA A 59 -4.25 20.27 -21.18
CA ALA A 59 -5.54 20.10 -20.54
C ALA A 59 -6.09 18.71 -20.82
N GLY A 60 -6.24 17.89 -19.79
CA GLY A 60 -6.78 16.55 -19.91
C GLY A 60 -6.10 15.62 -18.91
N ILE A 61 -6.06 14.33 -19.24
CA ILE A 61 -5.31 13.33 -18.50
C ILE A 61 -4.21 12.83 -19.41
N ASP A 62 -3.01 13.34 -19.18
CA ASP A 62 -1.86 13.10 -20.05
C ASP A 62 -0.92 12.07 -19.44
N VAL A 63 -0.33 11.22 -20.29
CA VAL A 63 0.63 10.18 -19.92
C VAL A 63 1.97 10.46 -20.58
N VAL A 64 3.04 10.40 -19.78
CA VAL A 64 4.40 10.29 -20.31
C VAL A 64 4.83 8.83 -20.32
N GLN A 65 5.22 8.33 -21.49
CA GLN A 65 5.87 7.04 -21.65
C GLN A 65 7.36 7.26 -21.89
N THR A 66 8.22 6.66 -21.06
CA THR A 66 9.66 6.95 -21.13
C THR A 66 10.54 5.72 -21.02
N PHE A 67 11.63 5.72 -21.79
CA PHE A 67 12.74 4.74 -21.67
C PHE A 67 13.94 5.31 -20.90
N VAL A 68 13.81 6.52 -20.37
CA VAL A 68 14.82 7.25 -19.58
C VAL A 68 14.20 7.78 -18.30
N GLY A 69 15.02 8.16 -17.32
CA GLY A 69 14.52 8.71 -16.06
C GLY A 69 13.82 10.05 -16.26
N ILE A 70 12.79 10.32 -15.47
CA ILE A 70 11.99 11.54 -15.56
C ILE A 70 11.85 12.22 -14.19
N ASN A 71 11.86 13.55 -14.21
CA ASN A 71 11.62 14.35 -13.03
C ASN A 71 10.62 15.48 -13.38
N LEU A 72 9.42 15.39 -12.80
CA LEU A 72 8.33 16.34 -13.02
C LEU A 72 8.38 17.54 -12.08
N THR A 73 9.38 17.64 -11.19
CA THR A 73 9.57 18.85 -10.39
C THR A 73 9.79 20.08 -11.29
N ASP A 74 9.25 21.21 -10.84
CA ASP A 74 9.16 22.44 -11.63
C ASP A 74 10.48 22.81 -12.32
N GLY A 75 10.42 22.88 -13.65
CA GLY A 75 11.51 23.39 -14.49
C GLY A 75 12.54 22.36 -14.93
N VAL A 76 12.43 21.08 -14.52
CA VAL A 76 13.33 20.02 -14.99
C VAL A 76 12.86 19.48 -16.35
N GLN A 77 12.04 18.42 -16.41
CA GLN A 77 11.46 17.89 -17.66
C GLN A 77 10.07 18.45 -17.95
N ALA A 78 9.31 18.78 -16.90
CA ALA A 78 7.99 19.38 -17.06
C ALA A 78 8.10 20.90 -17.34
N LEU A 79 7.40 21.37 -18.38
CA LEU A 79 7.26 22.79 -18.73
C LEU A 79 6.21 23.49 -17.88
N ASP A 80 5.25 22.72 -17.36
CA ASP A 80 4.16 23.13 -16.50
C ASP A 80 3.80 21.97 -15.54
N THR A 81 2.72 22.12 -14.81
CA THR A 81 2.22 21.12 -13.86
C THR A 81 1.06 20.31 -14.46
N SER A 82 1.04 20.03 -15.76
CA SER A 82 -0.09 19.32 -16.40
C SER A 82 0.10 17.81 -16.54
N ILE A 83 1.27 17.30 -16.14
CA ILE A 83 1.60 15.88 -16.27
C ILE A 83 1.52 15.26 -14.89
N GLU A 84 0.62 14.30 -14.73
CA GLU A 84 0.50 13.53 -13.49
C GLU A 84 0.75 12.03 -13.70
N ASN A 85 0.70 11.53 -14.93
CA ASN A 85 0.83 10.10 -15.21
C ASN A 85 2.14 9.78 -15.92
N VAL A 86 2.92 8.86 -15.37
CA VAL A 86 4.19 8.39 -15.93
C VAL A 86 4.18 6.87 -16.02
N ALA A 87 4.60 6.34 -17.16
CA ALA A 87 4.89 4.93 -17.36
C ALA A 87 6.34 4.75 -17.81
N LEU A 88 7.15 4.11 -16.97
CA LEU A 88 8.49 3.68 -17.30
C LEU A 88 8.39 2.42 -18.19
N LEU A 89 9.15 2.40 -19.27
CA LEU A 89 9.14 1.32 -20.25
C LEU A 89 10.43 0.51 -20.22
N GLY A 90 10.37 -0.70 -20.78
CA GLY A 90 11.52 -1.60 -20.89
C GLY A 90 11.84 -2.33 -19.58
N SER A 91 13.11 -2.64 -19.39
CA SER A 91 13.61 -3.42 -18.24
C SER A 91 14.88 -2.82 -17.65
N GLY A 92 15.14 -1.54 -17.93
CA GLY A 92 16.27 -0.82 -17.37
C GLY A 92 15.91 -0.26 -16.00
N ASN A 93 16.92 -0.03 -15.17
CA ASN A 93 16.75 0.68 -13.91
C ASN A 93 16.52 2.16 -14.23
N ILE A 94 15.26 2.59 -14.13
CA ILE A 94 14.81 3.92 -14.52
C ILE A 94 14.07 4.53 -13.33
N ASP A 95 14.32 5.80 -13.05
CA ASP A 95 13.71 6.48 -11.91
C ASP A 95 12.63 7.47 -12.36
N ALA A 96 11.65 7.70 -11.51
CA ALA A 96 10.59 8.68 -11.73
C ALA A 96 10.41 9.56 -10.48
N ILE A 97 10.31 10.87 -10.69
CA ILE A 97 9.94 11.82 -9.64
C ILE A 97 8.69 12.58 -10.11
N GLY A 98 7.65 12.55 -9.29
CA GLY A 98 6.40 13.29 -9.46
C GLY A 98 6.54 14.79 -9.22
N ASN A 99 5.40 15.46 -9.00
CA ASN A 99 5.27 16.88 -8.74
C ASN A 99 4.35 17.12 -7.52
N GLN A 100 3.75 18.31 -7.40
CA GLN A 100 2.90 18.68 -6.25
C GLN A 100 1.42 18.29 -6.44
N LEU A 101 1.11 17.48 -7.45
CA LEU A 101 -0.23 17.02 -7.77
C LEU A 101 -0.34 15.53 -7.52
N ASN A 102 -1.56 15.02 -7.51
CA ASN A 102 -1.85 13.59 -7.41
C ASN A 102 -1.31 12.85 -8.64
N ASN A 103 -0.18 12.18 -8.51
CA ASN A 103 0.49 11.49 -9.58
C ASN A 103 0.15 9.99 -9.64
N VAL A 104 0.21 9.42 -10.83
CA VAL A 104 0.23 7.97 -11.05
C VAL A 104 1.53 7.61 -11.72
N LEU A 105 2.44 7.01 -10.96
CA LEU A 105 3.75 6.61 -11.43
C LEU A 105 3.78 5.09 -11.54
N SER A 106 4.08 4.56 -12.73
CA SER A 106 4.22 3.13 -12.99
C SER A 106 5.63 2.81 -13.43
N GLY A 107 6.33 2.01 -12.64
CA GLY A 107 7.64 1.48 -12.92
C GLY A 107 7.62 0.35 -13.96
N ASN A 108 8.79 -0.25 -14.17
CA ASN A 108 9.01 -1.25 -15.22
C ASN A 108 9.49 -2.58 -14.62
N ALA A 109 10.28 -3.36 -15.37
CA ALA A 109 10.84 -4.62 -14.87
C ALA A 109 12.26 -4.51 -14.29
N GLY A 110 12.79 -3.28 -14.19
CA GLY A 110 14.09 -2.99 -13.59
C GLY A 110 13.95 -2.52 -12.14
N HIS A 111 15.06 -2.16 -11.52
CA HIS A 111 15.04 -1.55 -10.19
C HIS A 111 14.74 -0.06 -10.31
N ASN A 112 13.59 0.40 -9.83
CA ASN A 112 13.10 1.76 -9.98
C ASN A 112 13.17 2.54 -8.65
N GLY A 113 13.70 3.76 -8.69
CA GLY A 113 13.51 4.75 -7.63
C GLY A 113 12.35 5.68 -7.98
N MET A 114 11.32 5.72 -7.14
CA MET A 114 10.08 6.45 -7.41
C MET A 114 9.71 7.34 -6.22
N ILE A 115 9.48 8.63 -6.49
CA ILE A 115 9.08 9.62 -5.48
C ILE A 115 7.80 10.33 -5.94
N GLY A 116 6.72 10.27 -5.15
CA GLY A 116 5.44 10.95 -5.42
C GLY A 116 5.53 12.47 -5.28
N TYR A 117 6.24 12.92 -4.25
CA TYR A 117 6.56 14.30 -3.90
C TYR A 117 5.46 14.97 -3.06
N GLY A 118 4.36 15.40 -3.63
CA GLY A 118 3.25 15.89 -2.82
C GLY A 118 1.94 15.74 -3.56
N GLY A 119 0.86 15.45 -2.86
CA GLY A 119 -0.41 15.11 -3.49
C GLY A 119 -0.94 13.81 -2.92
N HIS A 120 -1.92 13.21 -3.58
CA HIS A 120 -2.37 11.85 -3.27
C HIS A 120 -1.91 10.94 -4.39
N ASP A 121 -0.74 10.34 -4.21
CA ASP A 121 -0.02 9.67 -5.26
C ASP A 121 -0.33 8.17 -5.30
N THR A 122 -0.17 7.58 -6.47
CA THR A 122 -0.23 6.15 -6.68
C THR A 122 1.04 5.68 -7.37
N LEU A 123 1.85 4.90 -6.66
CA LEU A 123 3.14 4.40 -7.13
C LEU A 123 3.08 2.88 -7.28
N TYR A 124 3.34 2.38 -8.49
CA TYR A 124 3.52 0.96 -8.78
C TYR A 124 4.98 0.71 -9.17
N GLY A 125 5.76 -0.04 -8.38
CA GLY A 125 7.17 -0.35 -8.69
C GLY A 125 7.30 -1.28 -9.89
N GLY A 126 6.49 -2.34 -9.92
CA GLY A 126 6.39 -3.25 -11.05
C GLY A 126 7.09 -4.57 -10.75
N ALA A 127 8.18 -4.86 -11.44
CA ALA A 127 9.03 -5.99 -11.07
C ALA A 127 10.45 -5.46 -10.89
N GLY A 128 11.18 -5.95 -9.89
CA GLY A 128 12.45 -5.35 -9.57
C GLY A 128 12.73 -5.49 -8.09
N ASN A 129 13.51 -4.57 -7.56
CA ASN A 129 13.67 -4.32 -6.13
C ASN A 129 13.65 -2.81 -6.08
N ASP A 130 12.49 -2.28 -5.80
CA ASP A 130 12.14 -0.89 -6.06
C ASP A 130 12.19 -0.09 -4.76
N GLN A 131 12.36 1.22 -4.90
CA GLN A 131 12.33 2.17 -3.80
C GLN A 131 11.22 3.17 -4.06
N LEU A 132 10.14 3.06 -3.30
CA LEU A 132 8.96 3.90 -3.44
C LEU A 132 8.87 4.84 -2.24
N TRP A 133 8.71 6.13 -2.50
CA TRP A 133 8.47 7.13 -1.47
C TRP A 133 7.29 8.04 -1.84
N GLY A 134 6.19 7.95 -1.10
CA GLY A 134 4.99 8.77 -1.30
C GLY A 134 5.27 10.25 -1.06
N SER A 135 5.87 10.55 0.09
CA SER A 135 6.27 11.88 0.58
C SER A 135 5.13 12.62 1.29
N ASP A 136 4.46 13.60 0.70
CA ASP A 136 3.38 14.33 1.36
C ASP A 136 2.01 13.95 0.79
N GLY A 137 1.07 13.59 1.66
CA GLY A 137 -0.32 13.30 1.36
C GLY A 137 -0.64 11.82 1.53
N ASN A 138 -1.89 11.45 1.23
CA ASN A 138 -2.35 10.07 1.41
C ASN A 138 -2.10 9.27 0.14
N ASP A 139 -1.10 8.40 0.19
CA ASP A 139 -0.53 7.73 -0.97
C ASP A 139 -0.89 6.24 -1.00
N LEU A 140 -0.93 5.67 -2.21
CA LEU A 140 -1.02 4.23 -2.45
C LEU A 140 0.29 3.75 -3.07
N LEU A 141 1.02 2.90 -2.37
CA LEU A 141 2.32 2.42 -2.79
C LEU A 141 2.33 0.90 -2.91
N ASN A 142 2.68 0.38 -4.07
CA ASN A 142 2.78 -1.04 -4.34
C ASN A 142 4.11 -1.34 -5.03
N GLY A 143 5.05 -1.96 -4.32
CA GLY A 143 6.35 -2.34 -4.86
C GLY A 143 6.23 -3.32 -6.02
N GLY A 144 5.32 -4.28 -5.91
CA GLY A 144 5.16 -5.34 -6.89
C GLY A 144 6.18 -6.45 -6.68
N ILE A 145 6.53 -7.16 -7.76
CA ILE A 145 7.38 -8.34 -7.63
C ILE A 145 8.79 -7.91 -7.26
N GLY A 146 9.22 -8.25 -6.05
CA GLY A 146 10.55 -7.85 -5.64
C GLY A 146 10.87 -8.08 -4.19
N ALA A 147 12.00 -7.53 -3.78
CA ALA A 147 12.23 -7.16 -2.39
C ALA A 147 12.34 -5.64 -2.36
N ASP A 148 11.24 -4.99 -2.05
CA ASP A 148 11.07 -3.55 -2.24
C ASP A 148 11.27 -2.78 -0.93
N THR A 149 11.51 -1.48 -1.05
CA THR A 149 11.46 -0.54 0.06
C THR A 149 10.35 0.45 -0.19
N ILE A 150 9.36 0.48 0.70
CA ILE A 150 8.15 1.30 0.56
C ILE A 150 8.06 2.23 1.77
N LEU A 151 8.09 3.53 1.49
CA LEU A 151 8.02 4.61 2.48
C LEU A 151 6.78 5.46 2.18
N GLY A 152 5.79 5.48 3.07
CA GLY A 152 4.60 6.32 2.93
C GLY A 152 4.97 7.79 2.97
N GLY A 153 5.33 8.28 4.16
CA GLY A 153 5.77 9.66 4.35
C GLY A 153 4.86 10.37 5.36
N ASN A 154 4.36 11.55 5.02
CA ASN A 154 3.36 12.26 5.81
C ASN A 154 1.99 12.01 5.18
N GLY A 155 1.00 11.60 5.96
CA GLY A 155 -0.34 11.32 5.45
C GLY A 155 -0.84 9.99 5.97
N ASN A 156 -2.03 9.60 5.54
CA ASN A 156 -2.58 8.28 5.85
C ASN A 156 -2.39 7.40 4.62
N ASP A 157 -1.33 6.60 4.62
CA ASP A 157 -0.87 5.88 3.45
C ASP A 157 -1.38 4.43 3.43
N THR A 158 -1.51 3.88 2.22
CA THR A 158 -1.76 2.47 1.98
C THR A 158 -0.55 1.84 1.33
N LEU A 159 0.12 0.96 2.06
CA LEU A 159 1.30 0.25 1.60
C LEU A 159 0.90 -1.19 1.24
N VAL A 160 1.08 -1.57 -0.02
CA VAL A 160 0.81 -2.91 -0.51
C VAL A 160 2.09 -3.73 -0.44
N MET A 161 2.05 -4.81 0.34
CA MET A 161 3.14 -5.77 0.47
C MET A 161 2.75 -7.08 -0.22
N ASP A 162 3.60 -7.57 -1.12
CA ASP A 162 3.37 -8.84 -1.80
C ASP A 162 4.49 -9.88 -1.54
N SER A 163 5.59 -9.44 -0.96
CA SER A 163 6.78 -10.24 -0.72
C SER A 163 7.27 -10.10 0.72
N PHE A 164 7.70 -11.21 1.32
CA PHE A 164 8.34 -11.18 2.65
C PHE A 164 9.68 -10.41 2.65
N GLY A 165 10.26 -10.19 1.45
CA GLY A 165 11.47 -9.41 1.27
C GLY A 165 11.27 -7.90 1.37
N ASP A 166 10.02 -7.44 1.36
CA ASP A 166 9.70 -6.01 1.39
C ASP A 166 10.01 -5.39 2.75
N ARG A 167 10.35 -4.11 2.71
CA ARG A 167 10.66 -3.29 3.88
C ARG A 167 9.79 -2.04 3.87
N LEU A 168 9.06 -1.81 4.96
CA LEU A 168 7.97 -0.84 5.00
C LEU A 168 8.19 0.19 6.10
N SER A 169 7.79 1.44 5.84
CA SER A 169 7.62 2.50 6.83
C SER A 169 6.39 3.32 6.42
N GLY A 170 5.39 3.44 7.30
CA GLY A 170 4.23 4.29 7.07
C GLY A 170 4.60 5.77 7.17
N GLY A 171 5.36 6.12 8.20
CA GLY A 171 5.80 7.48 8.47
C GLY A 171 4.88 8.17 9.48
N ALA A 172 4.34 9.34 9.12
CA ALA A 172 3.52 10.15 9.99
C ALA A 172 2.05 10.14 9.54
N GLY A 173 1.18 9.56 10.34
CA GLY A 173 -0.26 9.54 10.11
C GLY A 173 -0.84 8.21 10.57
N ILE A 174 -1.92 7.78 9.95
CA ILE A 174 -2.54 6.47 10.19
C ILE A 174 -2.38 5.65 8.92
N ASP A 175 -1.35 4.81 8.92
CA ASP A 175 -0.95 4.03 7.76
C ASP A 175 -1.48 2.60 7.86
N VAL A 176 -1.83 2.02 6.71
CA VAL A 176 -2.34 0.66 6.58
C VAL A 176 -1.46 -0.15 5.65
N VAL A 177 -1.00 -1.31 6.12
CA VAL A 177 -0.40 -2.31 5.24
C VAL A 177 -1.46 -3.29 4.77
N GLN A 178 -1.62 -3.38 3.45
CA GLN A 178 -2.42 -4.42 2.81
C GLN A 178 -1.49 -5.50 2.26
N THR A 179 -1.66 -6.75 2.69
CA THR A 179 -0.72 -7.80 2.31
C THR A 179 -1.38 -9.10 1.90
N SER A 180 -0.82 -9.74 0.87
CA SER A 180 -1.15 -11.12 0.49
C SER A 180 -0.06 -12.14 0.90
N ALA A 181 0.94 -11.67 1.65
CA ALA A 181 2.01 -12.44 2.27
C ALA A 181 2.01 -12.25 3.80
N GLY A 182 2.64 -13.19 4.52
CA GLY A 182 2.77 -13.07 5.98
C GLY A 182 3.62 -11.86 6.36
N ILE A 183 3.25 -11.18 7.46
CA ILE A 183 3.92 -9.96 7.92
C ILE A 183 4.34 -10.06 9.38
N ASN A 184 5.52 -9.51 9.68
CA ASN A 184 6.02 -9.38 11.04
C ASN A 184 6.55 -7.95 11.28
N LEU A 185 5.84 -7.20 12.12
CA LEU A 185 6.15 -5.82 12.48
C LEU A 185 7.13 -5.70 13.66
N THR A 186 7.63 -6.80 14.23
CA THR A 186 8.68 -6.72 15.25
C THR A 186 9.93 -6.06 14.66
N ASP A 187 10.59 -5.22 15.47
CA ASP A 187 11.68 -4.35 15.05
C ASP A 187 12.69 -5.00 14.11
N GLY A 188 12.83 -4.41 12.91
CA GLY A 188 13.87 -4.76 11.95
C GLY A 188 13.57 -5.97 11.06
N VAL A 189 12.39 -6.58 11.14
CA VAL A 189 11.96 -7.63 10.20
C VAL A 189 11.40 -7.00 8.92
N GLN A 190 10.07 -6.79 8.80
CA GLN A 190 9.48 -6.04 7.66
C GLN A 190 9.38 -4.55 7.94
N ALA A 191 9.11 -4.15 9.18
CA ALA A 191 9.01 -2.74 9.53
C ALA A 191 10.41 -2.10 9.68
N LEU A 192 10.62 -0.98 9.01
CA LEU A 192 11.81 -0.13 9.09
C LEU A 192 11.82 0.73 10.34
N ASP A 193 10.65 1.03 10.86
CA ASP A 193 10.38 1.76 12.09
C ASP A 193 9.11 1.21 12.75
N THR A 194 8.57 1.95 13.72
CA THR A 194 7.37 1.58 14.47
C THR A 194 6.14 2.40 14.05
N SER A 195 6.06 2.87 12.80
CA SER A 195 4.95 3.72 12.32
C SER A 195 3.74 2.95 11.78
N ILE A 196 3.86 1.63 11.65
CA ILE A 196 2.81 0.78 11.11
C ILE A 196 2.12 0.09 12.28
N GLU A 197 0.85 0.40 12.47
CA GLU A 197 -0.01 -0.29 13.45
C GLU A 197 -1.21 -0.99 12.82
N ASN A 198 -1.58 -0.66 11.57
CA ASN A 198 -2.76 -1.22 10.91
C ASN A 198 -2.37 -2.20 9.81
N VAL A 199 -2.85 -3.43 9.89
CA VAL A 199 -2.60 -4.48 8.90
C VAL A 199 -3.92 -5.09 8.44
N ALA A 200 -4.06 -5.25 7.13
CA ALA A 200 -5.15 -6.00 6.51
C ALA A 200 -4.57 -7.13 5.65
N LEU A 201 -4.85 -8.38 6.05
CA LEU A 201 -4.55 -9.55 5.24
C LEU A 201 -5.57 -9.67 4.10
N LEU A 202 -5.09 -9.93 2.89
CA LEU A 202 -5.91 -10.03 1.70
C LEU A 202 -6.09 -11.48 1.24
N GLY A 203 -7.15 -11.71 0.47
CA GLY A 203 -7.41 -13.00 -0.18
C GLY A 203 -8.00 -14.06 0.76
N SER A 204 -7.66 -15.32 0.50
CA SER A 204 -8.18 -16.50 1.23
C SER A 204 -7.08 -17.49 1.61
N GLY A 205 -5.82 -17.08 1.50
CA GLY A 205 -4.69 -17.89 1.91
C GLY A 205 -4.53 -17.86 3.44
N ASN A 206 -3.93 -18.91 3.99
CA ASN A 206 -3.53 -18.94 5.40
C ASN A 206 -2.30 -18.04 5.55
N ILE A 207 -2.53 -16.81 6.03
CA ILE A 207 -1.52 -15.75 6.14
C ILE A 207 -1.45 -15.33 7.60
N ASP A 208 -0.26 -15.15 8.12
CA ASP A 208 -0.05 -14.77 9.52
C ASP A 208 0.37 -13.30 9.64
N ALA A 209 0.03 -12.67 10.76
CA ALA A 209 0.41 -11.30 11.09
C ALA A 209 0.96 -11.23 12.52
N ILE A 210 2.08 -10.53 12.70
CA ILE A 210 2.63 -10.20 14.01
C ILE A 210 2.75 -8.69 14.10
N GLY A 211 2.15 -8.12 15.16
CA GLY A 211 2.22 -6.72 15.53
C GLY A 211 3.58 -6.30 16.10
N ASN A 212 3.64 -5.08 16.61
CA ASN A 212 4.79 -4.48 17.28
C ASN A 212 4.45 -4.19 18.76
N HIS A 213 5.18 -3.29 19.41
CA HIS A 213 4.97 -2.96 20.83
C HIS A 213 3.98 -1.78 21.04
N LEU A 214 3.23 -1.40 20.02
CA LEU A 214 2.23 -0.32 20.04
C LEU A 214 0.83 -0.91 19.83
N ASP A 215 -0.19 -0.10 20.09
CA ASP A 215 -1.59 -0.45 19.88
C ASP A 215 -1.87 -0.75 18.40
N ASN A 216 -1.97 -2.04 18.04
CA ASN A 216 -2.15 -2.48 16.66
C ASN A 216 -3.61 -2.82 16.32
N VAL A 217 -3.96 -2.66 15.04
CA VAL A 217 -5.21 -3.16 14.46
C VAL A 217 -4.86 -4.17 13.37
N LEU A 218 -5.05 -5.45 13.67
CA LEU A 218 -4.75 -6.55 12.76
C LEU A 218 -6.07 -7.17 12.27
N SER A 219 -6.30 -7.12 10.96
CA SER A 219 -7.45 -7.76 10.31
C SER A 219 -6.98 -8.92 9.45
N GLY A 220 -7.42 -10.12 9.79
CA GLY A 220 -7.26 -11.34 9.02
C GLY A 220 -8.14 -11.39 7.77
N ASN A 221 -8.07 -12.51 7.06
CA ASN A 221 -8.72 -12.73 5.79
C ASN A 221 -9.71 -13.90 5.86
N ALA A 222 -9.96 -14.59 4.74
CA ALA A 222 -10.85 -15.76 4.71
C ALA A 222 -10.14 -17.12 4.91
N GLY A 223 -8.84 -17.09 5.17
CA GLY A 223 -8.01 -18.27 5.44
C GLY A 223 -7.85 -18.53 6.94
N HIS A 224 -7.06 -19.52 7.30
CA HIS A 224 -6.70 -19.78 8.70
C HIS A 224 -5.50 -18.90 9.08
N ASN A 225 -5.72 -17.87 9.90
CA ASN A 225 -4.71 -16.87 10.25
C ASN A 225 -4.15 -17.10 11.66
N GLY A 226 -2.82 -17.02 11.80
CA GLY A 226 -2.15 -16.82 13.08
C GLY A 226 -1.84 -15.34 13.29
N MET A 227 -2.39 -14.74 14.34
CA MET A 227 -2.23 -13.31 14.63
C MET A 227 -1.76 -13.08 16.05
N ILE A 228 -0.73 -12.24 16.21
CA ILE A 228 -0.14 -11.88 17.50
C ILE A 228 -0.10 -10.37 17.61
N GLY A 229 -0.76 -9.78 18.62
CA GLY A 229 -0.72 -8.35 18.91
C GLY A 229 0.65 -7.88 19.42
N TYR A 230 1.21 -8.67 20.33
CA TYR A 230 2.56 -8.56 20.92
C TYR A 230 2.63 -7.63 22.13
N GLY A 231 2.65 -6.31 21.98
CA GLY A 231 2.49 -5.43 23.13
C GLY A 231 1.73 -4.17 22.75
N GLY A 232 0.98 -3.60 23.68
CA GLY A 232 0.11 -2.46 23.38
C GLY A 232 -1.34 -2.84 23.63
N HIS A 233 -2.29 -1.97 23.33
CA HIS A 233 -3.72 -2.28 23.40
C HIS A 233 -4.23 -2.66 22.01
N ASP A 234 -4.19 -3.95 21.71
CA ASP A 234 -4.36 -4.45 20.36
C ASP A 234 -5.82 -4.76 20.01
N THR A 235 -6.15 -4.67 18.73
CA THR A 235 -7.42 -5.11 18.17
C THR A 235 -7.19 -6.12 17.05
N LEU A 236 -7.57 -7.36 17.27
CA LEU A 236 -7.39 -8.47 16.33
C LEU A 236 -8.74 -8.99 15.83
N TYR A 237 -8.93 -9.00 14.51
CA TYR A 237 -10.10 -9.57 13.83
C TYR A 237 -9.68 -10.75 12.95
N GLY A 238 -9.98 -12.00 13.32
CA GLY A 238 -9.57 -13.19 12.56
C GLY A 238 -10.18 -13.27 11.17
N GLY A 239 -11.46 -12.92 11.06
CA GLY A 239 -12.16 -12.85 9.78
C GLY A 239 -13.00 -14.10 9.56
N ALA A 240 -12.69 -14.89 8.54
CA ALA A 240 -13.29 -16.21 8.37
C ALA A 240 -12.17 -17.24 8.31
N GLY A 241 -12.34 -18.39 8.94
CA GLY A 241 -11.22 -19.31 9.08
C GLY A 241 -11.38 -20.17 10.32
N ASN A 242 -10.27 -20.67 10.82
CA ASN A 242 -10.15 -21.21 12.17
C ASN A 242 -8.85 -20.61 12.64
N ASP A 243 -8.95 -19.49 13.32
CA ASP A 243 -7.86 -18.56 13.51
C ASP A 243 -7.24 -18.74 14.90
N GLN A 244 -6.00 -18.30 15.04
CA GLN A 244 -5.28 -18.27 16.31
C GLN A 244 -4.91 -16.83 16.62
N LEU A 245 -5.57 -16.24 17.61
CA LEU A 245 -5.38 -14.84 17.99
C LEU A 245 -4.75 -14.79 19.39
N TRP A 246 -3.62 -14.12 19.52
CA TRP A 246 -2.91 -13.88 20.78
C TRP A 246 -2.70 -12.38 21.02
N GLY A 247 -3.37 -11.81 22.02
CA GLY A 247 -3.21 -10.38 22.38
C GLY A 247 -1.81 -10.10 22.91
N SER A 248 -1.39 -10.92 23.88
CA SER A 248 -0.09 -10.86 24.56
C SER A 248 -0.08 -9.84 25.71
N ASP A 249 0.66 -8.74 25.63
CA ASP A 249 0.68 -7.73 26.72
C ASP A 249 -0.23 -6.56 26.35
N GLY A 250 -1.28 -6.28 27.12
CA GLY A 250 -2.19 -5.23 26.65
C GLY A 250 -3.47 -5.05 27.42
N ASN A 251 -4.51 -4.62 26.71
CA ASN A 251 -5.92 -4.69 27.11
C ASN A 251 -6.60 -4.84 25.77
N ASP A 252 -6.71 -6.07 25.32
CA ASP A 252 -6.82 -6.35 23.91
C ASP A 252 -8.28 -6.65 23.55
N LEU A 253 -8.67 -6.32 22.32
CA LEU A 253 -9.94 -6.73 21.73
C LEU A 253 -9.68 -7.81 20.69
N LEU A 254 -10.13 -9.03 20.96
CA LEU A 254 -9.92 -10.16 20.07
C LEU A 254 -11.25 -10.72 19.60
N ASN A 255 -11.42 -10.81 18.28
CA ASN A 255 -12.60 -11.39 17.65
C ASN A 255 -12.19 -12.37 16.56
N GLY A 256 -12.42 -13.67 16.79
CA GLY A 256 -12.09 -14.73 15.84
C GLY A 256 -12.87 -14.60 14.53
N GLY A 257 -14.17 -14.33 14.61
CA GLY A 257 -15.01 -14.22 13.44
C GLY A 257 -15.65 -15.56 13.07
N ILE A 258 -15.91 -15.77 11.78
CA ILE A 258 -16.55 -17.01 11.34
C ILE A 258 -15.53 -18.14 11.42
N GLY A 259 -15.69 -19.03 12.39
CA GLY A 259 -14.72 -20.10 12.53
C GLY A 259 -14.92 -20.97 13.74
N ALA A 260 -13.96 -21.86 13.97
CA ALA A 260 -13.70 -22.42 15.28
C ALA A 260 -12.33 -21.91 15.70
N ASP A 261 -12.30 -20.82 16.46
CA ASP A 261 -11.10 -20.04 16.67
C ASP A 261 -10.44 -20.36 18.01
N THR A 262 -9.16 -20.03 18.15
CA THR A 262 -8.45 -20.03 19.43
C THR A 262 -8.03 -18.61 19.76
N ILE A 263 -8.57 -18.08 20.85
CA ILE A 263 -8.40 -16.70 21.27
C ILE A 263 -7.75 -16.69 22.65
N LEU A 264 -6.54 -16.16 22.76
CA LEU A 264 -5.86 -15.94 24.05
C LEU A 264 -5.62 -14.44 24.25
N GLY A 265 -6.18 -13.86 25.31
CA GLY A 265 -5.99 -12.46 25.68
C GLY A 265 -4.53 -12.19 26.07
N GLY A 266 -4.10 -12.76 27.19
CA GLY A 266 -2.71 -12.67 27.64
C GLY A 266 -2.62 -11.97 28.98
N ASN A 267 -1.81 -10.92 29.10
CA ASN A 267 -1.73 -10.07 30.27
C ASN A 267 -2.57 -8.81 30.02
N GLY A 268 -3.35 -8.41 31.03
CA GLY A 268 -4.19 -7.23 30.95
C GLY A 268 -5.66 -7.56 31.09
N ASN A 269 -6.50 -6.54 30.89
CA ASN A 269 -7.94 -6.70 30.97
C ASN A 269 -8.50 -6.82 29.55
N ASP A 270 -8.69 -8.05 29.09
CA ASP A 270 -8.97 -8.30 27.68
C ASP A 270 -10.47 -8.43 27.41
N THR A 271 -10.87 -8.10 26.19
CA THR A 271 -12.20 -8.34 25.65
C THR A 271 -12.14 -9.38 24.54
N LEU A 272 -12.75 -10.53 24.78
CA LEU A 272 -12.77 -11.65 23.85
C LEU A 272 -14.18 -11.80 23.29
N VAL A 273 -14.32 -11.75 21.97
CA VAL A 273 -15.59 -11.93 21.29
C VAL A 273 -15.75 -13.39 20.91
N MET A 274 -16.86 -14.00 21.35
CA MET A 274 -17.27 -15.36 21.00
C MET A 274 -18.52 -15.30 20.13
N ASP A 275 -18.35 -15.58 18.84
CA ASP A 275 -19.41 -15.60 17.83
C ASP A 275 -19.68 -17.00 17.25
N SER A 276 -18.86 -18.00 17.60
CA SER A 276 -19.06 -19.41 17.26
C SER A 276 -18.98 -20.33 18.47
N PHE A 277 -19.76 -21.42 18.45
CA PHE A 277 -19.66 -22.47 19.48
C PHE A 277 -18.35 -23.28 19.39
N GLY A 278 -17.61 -23.14 18.29
CA GLY A 278 -16.32 -23.81 18.09
C GLY A 278 -15.15 -23.17 18.82
N ASP A 279 -15.35 -21.95 19.35
CA ASP A 279 -14.25 -21.12 19.83
C ASP A 279 -13.69 -21.61 21.16
N ARG A 280 -12.38 -21.42 21.31
CA ARG A 280 -11.60 -21.76 22.48
C ARG A 280 -10.97 -20.48 23.01
N LEU A 281 -11.44 -20.02 24.17
CA LEU A 281 -11.06 -18.72 24.71
C LEU A 281 -10.27 -18.86 26.01
N SER A 282 -9.24 -18.04 26.20
CA SER A 282 -8.51 -17.86 27.45
C SER A 282 -8.26 -16.39 27.67
N GLY A 283 -8.77 -15.80 28.74
CA GLY A 283 -8.47 -14.40 29.06
C GLY A 283 -7.02 -14.21 29.49
N GLY A 284 -6.52 -15.09 30.38
CA GLY A 284 -5.16 -15.01 30.89
C GLY A 284 -5.09 -14.29 32.23
N ALA A 285 -4.15 -13.36 32.39
CA ALA A 285 -3.91 -12.65 33.62
C ALA A 285 -4.54 -11.25 33.58
N GLY A 286 -5.52 -11.00 34.45
CA GLY A 286 -6.18 -9.71 34.58
C GLY A 286 -7.68 -9.90 34.72
N ILE A 287 -8.46 -8.85 34.43
CA ILE A 287 -9.92 -8.89 34.48
C ILE A 287 -10.46 -8.98 33.06
N ASP A 288 -10.86 -10.18 32.66
CA ASP A 288 -11.25 -10.47 31.29
C ASP A 288 -12.77 -10.49 31.10
N VAL A 289 -13.20 -10.00 29.94
CA VAL A 289 -14.59 -9.94 29.52
C VAL A 289 -14.79 -10.79 28.28
N VAL A 290 -15.77 -11.69 28.31
CA VAL A 290 -16.27 -12.35 27.10
C VAL A 290 -17.55 -11.68 26.64
N GLN A 291 -17.54 -11.17 25.42
CA GLN A 291 -18.72 -10.70 24.72
C GLN A 291 -19.24 -11.83 23.82
N THR A 292 -20.54 -12.13 23.89
CA THR A 292 -21.11 -13.17 23.04
C THR A 292 -22.40 -12.72 22.37
N PHE A 293 -22.59 -13.19 21.15
CA PHE A 293 -23.83 -13.02 20.38
C PHE A 293 -24.59 -14.34 20.22
N VAL A 294 -24.08 -15.40 20.85
CA VAL A 294 -24.61 -16.76 20.81
C VAL A 294 -25.00 -17.17 22.23
N GLY A 295 -26.17 -17.78 22.42
CA GLY A 295 -26.66 -18.13 23.75
C GLY A 295 -25.72 -19.08 24.49
N ILE A 296 -25.03 -18.60 25.52
CA ILE A 296 -24.16 -19.42 26.37
C ILE A 296 -25.00 -20.21 27.38
N ASN A 297 -24.95 -21.54 27.29
CA ASN A 297 -25.14 -22.40 28.46
C ASN A 297 -23.77 -22.59 29.10
N LEU A 298 -23.53 -21.98 30.27
CA LEU A 298 -22.28 -22.12 31.05
C LEU A 298 -21.97 -23.58 31.48
N THR A 299 -22.85 -24.53 31.15
CA THR A 299 -22.68 -25.96 31.40
C THR A 299 -22.38 -26.79 30.14
N ASP A 300 -22.54 -26.23 28.93
CA ASP A 300 -22.28 -26.93 27.67
C ASP A 300 -21.38 -26.05 26.77
N GLY A 301 -20.06 -26.16 26.95
CA GLY A 301 -19.14 -26.00 25.82
C GLY A 301 -18.40 -24.68 25.63
N VAL A 302 -18.54 -23.67 26.51
CA VAL A 302 -17.43 -22.69 26.61
C VAL A 302 -16.26 -23.46 27.22
N GLN A 303 -15.40 -24.03 26.37
CA GLN A 303 -14.09 -24.50 26.80
C GLN A 303 -13.23 -23.27 27.05
N ALA A 304 -13.58 -22.53 28.10
CA ALA A 304 -12.66 -21.63 28.76
C ALA A 304 -11.40 -22.47 29.03
N LEU A 305 -10.31 -22.14 28.36
CA LEU A 305 -9.02 -22.79 28.58
C LEU A 305 -8.55 -22.61 30.04
N ASP A 306 -9.12 -21.62 30.73
CA ASP A 306 -8.96 -21.38 32.16
C ASP A 306 -10.20 -20.66 32.76
N THR A 307 -10.36 -20.79 34.07
CA THR A 307 -11.27 -20.09 34.98
C THR A 307 -11.09 -18.56 35.06
N SER A 308 -10.24 -17.94 34.22
CA SER A 308 -9.93 -16.50 34.26
C SER A 308 -11.02 -15.59 33.69
N ILE A 309 -12.07 -16.14 33.07
CA ILE A 309 -13.16 -15.34 32.50
C ILE A 309 -14.12 -14.91 33.63
N GLU A 310 -14.14 -13.61 33.90
CA GLU A 310 -14.80 -13.07 35.08
C GLU A 310 -16.16 -12.47 34.78
N ASN A 311 -16.38 -11.94 33.57
CA ASN A 311 -17.65 -11.34 33.18
C ASN A 311 -18.08 -11.79 31.77
N VAL A 312 -19.34 -12.22 31.65
CA VAL A 312 -20.00 -12.53 30.38
C VAL A 312 -21.08 -11.49 30.13
N ALA A 313 -20.92 -10.68 29.08
CA ALA A 313 -21.91 -9.72 28.64
C ALA A 313 -22.75 -10.31 27.50
N LEU A 314 -24.09 -10.22 27.63
CA LEU A 314 -25.09 -10.56 26.62
C LEU A 314 -25.55 -9.33 25.84
#